data_AF-W1XPM3-F1
#
_entry.id   AF-W1XPM3-F1
#
_cell.length_a   1.000
_cell.length_b   1.000
_cell.length_c   1.000
_cell.angle_alpha   90.00
_cell.angle_beta   90.00
_cell.angle_gamma   90.00
#
_symmetry.space_group_name_H-M   'P 1'
#
loop_
_entity.id
_entity.type
_entity.pdbx_description
1 polymer ?
#
loop_
_entity_poly.entity_id
_entity_poly.type
_entity_poly.pdbx_seq_one_letter_code
_entity_poly.pdbx_strand_id
1 'polypeptide(L)'
;SETLINSDDLNAEEMKEYLTIINRNSYRANKLINDLFEFSLYNNTDYEFNLVKQDICEVLRQIIANFIPEFDHKEFIYDFEIFDES
;
A
#
# COMPACT_ATOMS: atom_id res chain seq x y z
N SER A 1 -17.69 6.82 12.30
CA SER A 1 -17.67 6.08 13.58
C SER A 1 -18.96 6.27 14.38
N GLU A 2 -19.57 7.46 14.39
CA GLU A 2 -20.84 7.68 15.12
C GLU A 2 -22.07 7.02 14.49
N THR A 3 -22.04 6.73 13.18
CA THR A 3 -23.14 6.07 12.46
C THR A 3 -23.36 4.62 12.87
N LEU A 4 -22.28 3.87 13.20
CA LEU A 4 -22.37 2.47 13.64
C LEU A 4 -22.82 2.33 15.10
N ILE A 5 -22.64 3.37 15.92
CA ILE A 5 -22.97 3.37 17.34
C ILE A 5 -24.48 3.55 17.56
N ASN A 6 -25.21 4.07 16.56
CA ASN A 6 -26.64 4.43 16.66
C ASN A 6 -27.57 3.57 15.81
N SER A 7 -27.07 2.53 15.14
CA SER A 7 -27.84 1.72 14.19
C SER A 7 -28.02 0.30 14.74
N ASP A 8 -29.09 0.08 15.50
CA ASP A 8 -29.51 -1.24 16.02
C ASP A 8 -30.00 -2.21 14.91
N ASP A 9 -30.02 -1.78 13.65
CA ASP A 9 -30.72 -2.46 12.54
C ASP A 9 -29.83 -2.70 11.30
N LEU A 10 -28.50 -2.80 11.48
CA LEU A 10 -27.58 -3.13 10.40
C LEU A 10 -27.55 -4.64 10.15
N ASN A 11 -27.71 -5.03 8.89
CA ASN A 11 -27.50 -6.42 8.50
C ASN A 11 -25.99 -6.75 8.47
N ALA A 12 -25.67 -8.04 8.50
CA ALA A 12 -24.29 -8.51 8.58
C ALA A 12 -23.41 -8.07 7.38
N GLU A 13 -24.02 -7.85 6.21
CA GLU A 13 -23.29 -7.42 5.00
C GLU A 13 -22.93 -5.93 5.07
N GLU A 14 -23.87 -5.08 5.49
CA GLU A 14 -23.63 -3.65 5.71
C GLU A 14 -22.56 -3.43 6.79
N MET A 15 -22.61 -4.21 7.88
CA MET A 15 -21.59 -4.16 8.93
C MET A 15 -20.21 -4.51 8.38
N LYS A 16 -20.10 -5.53 7.53
CA LYS A 16 -18.85 -5.94 6.90
C LYS A 16 -18.31 -4.84 5.96
N GLU A 17 -19.17 -4.24 5.16
CA GLU A 17 -18.79 -3.14 4.27
C GLU A 17 -18.25 -1.94 5.05
N TYR A 18 -18.94 -1.53 6.12
CA TYR A 18 -18.45 -0.44 6.97
C TYR A 18 -17.12 -0.78 7.65
N LEU A 19 -16.93 -2.01 8.13
CA LEU A 19 -15.65 -2.45 8.69
C LEU A 19 -14.54 -2.40 7.64
N THR A 20 -14.82 -2.77 6.39
CA THR A 20 -13.87 -2.65 5.28
C THR A 20 -13.51 -1.19 5.00
N ILE A 21 -14.50 -0.28 4.99
CA ILE A 21 -14.26 1.16 4.80
C ILE A 21 -13.40 1.72 5.94
N ILE A 22 -13.71 1.37 7.19
CA ILE A 22 -12.93 1.80 8.37
C ILE A 22 -11.49 1.30 8.27
N ASN A 23 -11.30 0.02 7.99
CA ASN A 23 -9.96 -0.57 7.87
C ASN A 23 -9.15 0.13 6.76
N ARG A 24 -9.76 0.31 5.59
CA ARG A 24 -9.14 1.04 4.47
C ARG A 24 -8.74 2.46 4.85
N ASN A 25 -9.61 3.20 5.56
CA ASN A 25 -9.29 4.55 6.01
C ASN A 25 -8.19 4.56 7.07
N SER A 26 -8.20 3.65 8.02
CA SER A 26 -7.12 3.50 9.02
C SER A 26 -5.78 3.20 8.37
N TYR A 27 -5.76 2.32 7.36
CA TYR A 27 -4.54 2.03 6.58
C TYR A 27 -4.03 3.29 5.85
N ARG A 28 -4.93 4.03 5.18
CA ARG A 28 -4.59 5.28 4.49
C ARG A 28 -4.05 6.35 5.45
N ALA A 29 -4.66 6.49 6.62
CA ALA A 29 -4.21 7.43 7.64
C ALA A 29 -2.81 7.07 8.15
N ASN A 30 -2.56 5.79 8.44
CA ASN A 30 -1.22 5.32 8.82
C ASN A 30 -0.18 5.60 7.74
N LYS A 31 -0.51 5.34 6.46
CA LYS A 31 0.38 5.65 5.35
C LYS A 31 0.72 7.14 5.29
N LEU A 32 -0.28 8.02 5.38
CA LEU A 32 -0.05 9.47 5.37
C LEU A 32 0.81 9.95 6.55
N ILE A 33 0.64 9.35 7.73
CA ILE A 33 1.45 9.64 8.91
C ILE A 33 2.91 9.22 8.67
N ASN A 34 3.13 8.01 8.13
CA ASN A 34 4.47 7.54 7.79
C ASN A 34 5.14 8.42 6.72
N ASP A 35 4.42 8.74 5.65
CA ASP A 35 4.91 9.60 4.57
C ASP A 35 5.32 10.98 5.12
N LEU A 36 4.56 11.54 6.08
CA LEU A 36 4.90 12.80 6.75
C LEU A 36 6.15 12.68 7.63
N PHE A 37 6.28 11.59 8.39
CA PHE A 37 7.47 11.34 9.20
C PHE A 37 8.71 11.16 8.34
N GLU A 38 8.65 10.34 7.29
CA GLU A 38 9.73 10.18 6.32
C GLU A 38 10.10 11.52 5.68
N PHE A 39 9.12 12.31 5.23
CA PHE A 39 9.34 13.66 4.72
C PHE A 39 10.08 14.57 5.72
N SER A 40 9.73 14.48 7.00
CA SER A 40 10.42 15.25 8.05
C SER A 40 11.88 14.83 8.24
N LEU A 41 12.20 13.54 8.02
CA LEU A 41 13.55 13.01 8.12
C LEU A 41 14.44 13.45 6.95
N TYR A 42 13.89 13.63 5.75
CA TYR A 42 14.64 14.14 4.59
C TYR A 42 15.18 15.56 4.77
N ASN A 43 14.60 16.37 5.66
CA ASN A 43 15.11 17.71 6.00
C ASN A 43 16.30 17.67 6.98
N ASN A 44 16.60 16.51 7.59
CA ASN A 44 17.82 16.33 8.37
C ASN A 44 18.96 15.94 7.44
N THR A 45 20.02 16.75 7.42
CA THR A 45 21.23 16.55 6.62
C THR A 45 22.01 15.28 6.96
N ASP A 46 21.66 14.58 8.04
CA ASP A 46 22.34 13.39 8.56
C ASP A 46 21.70 12.07 8.08
N TYR A 47 20.81 12.11 7.09
CA TYR A 47 20.27 10.89 6.48
C TYR A 47 21.36 10.20 5.63
N GLU A 48 22.08 9.25 6.23
CA GLU A 48 23.08 8.43 5.53
C GLU A 48 22.40 7.38 4.65
N PHE A 49 22.70 7.40 3.35
CA PHE A 49 22.28 6.35 2.43
C PHE A 49 23.02 5.05 2.73
N ASN A 50 22.28 4.02 3.17
CA ASN A 50 22.80 2.66 3.30
C ASN A 50 22.84 1.98 1.92
N LEU A 51 23.84 2.34 1.10
CA LEU A 51 24.04 1.74 -0.21
C LEU A 51 24.43 0.27 -0.07
N VAL A 52 23.61 -0.61 -0.64
CA VAL A 52 23.83 -2.06 -0.68
C VAL A 52 23.87 -2.52 -2.13
N LYS A 53 24.71 -3.51 -2.44
CA LYS A 53 24.68 -4.16 -3.74
C LYS A 53 23.37 -4.95 -3.86
N GLN A 54 22.53 -4.56 -4.80
CA GLN A 54 21.21 -5.14 -5.06
C GLN A 54 21.10 -5.50 -6.54
N ASP A 55 20.39 -6.59 -6.84
CA ASP A 55 20.00 -6.96 -8.19
C ASP A 55 18.82 -6.07 -8.61
N ILE A 56 19.03 -5.24 -9.62
CA ILE A 56 18.03 -4.30 -10.13
C ILE A 56 16.79 -5.03 -10.70
N CYS A 57 16.99 -6.22 -11.26
CA CYS A 57 15.91 -7.05 -11.79
C CYS A 57 15.03 -7.57 -10.65
N GLU A 58 15.62 -7.95 -9.52
CA GLU A 58 14.86 -8.37 -8.34
C GLU A 58 14.08 -7.21 -7.71
N VAL A 59 14.68 -6.02 -7.61
CA VAL A 59 13.98 -4.81 -7.17
C VAL A 59 12.78 -4.52 -8.09
N LEU A 60 12.95 -4.63 -9.40
CA LEU A 60 11.88 -4.40 -10.36
C LEU A 60 10.76 -5.44 -10.24
N ARG A 61 11.08 -6.72 -10.05
CA ARG A 61 10.08 -7.79 -9.81
C ARG A 61 9.24 -7.50 -8.58
N GLN A 62 9.86 -7.08 -7.48
CA GLN A 62 9.15 -6.74 -6.24
C GLN A 62 8.21 -5.56 -6.43
N ILE A 63 8.65 -4.53 -7.16
CA ILE A 63 7.80 -3.38 -7.50
C ILE A 63 6.59 -3.84 -8.31
N ILE A 64 6.80 -4.62 -9.37
CA ILE A 64 5.72 -5.12 -10.23
C ILE A 64 4.73 -5.99 -9.44
N ALA A 65 5.21 -6.88 -8.57
CA ALA A 65 4.37 -7.73 -7.74
C ALA A 65 3.39 -6.93 -6.87
N ASN A 66 3.79 -5.74 -6.40
CA ASN A 66 2.90 -4.85 -5.64
C ASN A 66 1.75 -4.26 -6.49
N PHE A 67 1.92 -4.18 -7.81
CA PHE A 67 0.92 -3.65 -8.74
C PHE A 67 0.02 -4.73 -9.36
N ILE A 68 0.42 -6.01 -9.34
CA ILE A 68 -0.40 -7.13 -9.86
C ILE A 68 -1.84 -7.09 -9.31
N PRO A 69 -2.10 -6.92 -8.00
CA PRO A 69 -3.47 -6.88 -7.50
C PRO A 69 -4.32 -5.74 -8.09
N GLU A 70 -3.70 -4.60 -8.40
CA GLU A 70 -4.39 -3.47 -9.04
C GLU A 70 -4.67 -3.75 -10.52
N PHE A 71 -3.74 -4.42 -11.20
CA PHE A 71 -3.91 -4.83 -12.59
C PHE A 71 -5.02 -5.88 -12.74
N ASP A 72 -5.03 -6.88 -11.86
CA ASP A 72 -6.08 -7.91 -11.81
C ASP A 72 -7.45 -7.29 -11.54
N HIS A 73 -7.54 -6.37 -10.58
CA HIS A 73 -8.79 -5.67 -10.27
C HIS A 73 -9.33 -4.86 -11.46
N LYS A 74 -8.45 -4.37 -12.34
CA LYS A 74 -8.80 -3.61 -13.54
C LYS A 74 -8.88 -4.48 -14.80
N GLU A 75 -8.76 -5.80 -14.67
CA GLU A 75 -8.74 -6.77 -15.77
C GLU A 75 -7.69 -6.43 -16.85
N PHE A 76 -6.55 -5.86 -16.44
CA PHE A 76 -5.47 -5.56 -17.38
C PHE A 76 -4.73 -6.84 -17.77
N ILE A 77 -4.47 -6.97 -19.08
CA ILE A 77 -3.54 -7.97 -19.60
C ILE A 77 -2.15 -7.35 -19.51
N TYR A 78 -1.24 -8.03 -18.82
CA TYR A 78 0.13 -7.59 -18.63
C TYR A 78 1.10 -8.69 -19.08
N ASP A 79 2.21 -8.26 -19.67
CA ASP A 79 3.35 -9.10 -20.02
C ASP A 79 4.61 -8.38 -19.54
N PHE A 80 5.41 -9.05 -18.72
CA PHE A 80 6.59 -8.47 -18.09
C PHE A 80 7.83 -9.21 -18.57
N GLU A 81 8.63 -8.57 -19.43
CA GLU A 81 9.96 -9.04 -19.77
C GLU A 81 10.98 -8.42 -18.80
N ILE A 82 11.36 -9.20 -17.79
CA ILE A 82 12.45 -8.84 -16.88
C ILE A 82 13.56 -9.86 -17.12
N PHE A 83 14.71 -9.37 -17.57
CA PHE A 83 15.88 -10.22 -17.79
C PHE A 83 16.39 -10.78 -16.47
N ASP A 84 16.73 -12.07 -16.45
CA ASP A 84 17.56 -12.61 -15.37
C ASP A 84 19.01 -12.24 -15.65
N GLU A 85 19.70 -11.58 -14.71
CA GLU A 85 21.16 -11.48 -14.79
C GLU A 85 21.74 -12.91 -14.71
N SER A 86 22.63 -13.24 -15.66
CA SER A 86 23.48 -14.45 -15.63
C SER A 86 24.60 -14.31 -14.61
#